data_AF-A0A365U4S1-F1
#
_entry.id   AF-A0A365U4S1-F1
#
_cell.length_a   1.000
_cell.length_b   1.000
_cell.length_c   1.000
_cell.angle_alpha   90.00
_cell.angle_beta   90.00
_cell.angle_gamma   90.00
#
_symmetry.space_group_name_H-M   'P 1'
#
loop_
_entity.id
_entity.type
_entity.pdbx_description
1 polymer ?
#
loop_
_entity_poly.entity_id
_entity_poly.type
_entity_poly.pdbx_seq_one_letter_code
_entity_poly.pdbx_strand_id
1 'polypeptide(L)'
;MRTRAETPALLKGLLFGPDGAAFSPTHTRKGDRLYRYYVSQTVLKHGAGSCSVGRVPAGEIEAAVIDQLRAVFRQPEIVAGTWKAARTHADDITEADARTALQRLDPLWDELFPAEQARIVTLLVERVDIGTDGLNVRLRVDGLAGLAREMLAGDMGAAA
;
A
#
# COMPACT_ATOMS: atom_id res chain seq x y z
N MET A 1 21.02 -16.30 14.89
CA MET A 1 21.08 -15.24 13.87
C MET A 1 19.84 -14.37 14.09
N ARG A 2 19.96 -13.24 14.80
CA ARG A 2 18.78 -12.38 15.12
C ARG A 2 18.49 -11.54 13.88
N THR A 3 17.57 -12.01 13.04
CA THR A 3 17.03 -11.23 11.93
C THR A 3 16.34 -10.03 12.55
N ARG A 4 17.01 -8.87 12.52
CA ARG A 4 16.43 -7.60 12.90
C ARG A 4 15.23 -7.42 11.97
N ALA A 5 14.03 -7.40 12.52
CA ALA A 5 12.82 -7.08 11.78
C ALA A 5 12.98 -5.65 11.24
N GLU A 6 13.60 -5.51 10.07
CA GLU A 6 13.49 -4.30 9.28
C GLU A 6 12.04 -4.27 8.83
N THR A 7 11.22 -3.42 9.46
CA THR A 7 9.89 -3.09 8.96
C THR A 7 10.08 -2.67 7.50
N PRO A 8 9.57 -3.46 6.53
CA PRO A 8 9.77 -3.14 5.12
C PRO A 8 9.21 -1.76 4.82
N ALA A 9 9.88 -1.03 3.92
CA ALA A 9 9.37 0.23 3.43
C ALA A 9 8.16 -0.06 2.52
N LEU A 10 6.96 0.25 3.02
CA LEU A 10 5.68 -0.17 2.45
C LEU A 10 5.50 0.30 1.00
N LEU A 11 5.98 1.51 0.69
CA LEU A 11 5.81 2.18 -0.59
C LEU A 11 7.07 2.13 -1.46
N LYS A 12 8.00 1.23 -1.15
CA LYS A 12 9.25 1.10 -1.93
C LYS A 12 8.92 0.77 -3.39
N GLY A 13 9.32 1.67 -4.29
CA GLY A 13 9.08 1.52 -5.74
C GLY A 13 7.66 1.89 -6.18
N LEU A 14 6.78 2.32 -5.26
CA LEU A 14 5.40 2.69 -5.56
C LEU A 14 5.17 4.21 -5.47
N LEU A 15 6.03 4.95 -4.76
CA LEU A 15 5.87 6.38 -4.49
C LEU A 15 6.61 7.27 -5.49
N PHE A 16 5.93 8.29 -6.02
CA PHE A 16 6.46 9.22 -7.01
C PHE A 16 6.06 10.66 -6.74
N GLY A 17 6.95 11.58 -7.09
CA GLY A 17 6.77 13.02 -6.93
C GLY A 17 6.08 13.71 -8.10
N PRO A 18 5.87 15.04 -7.96
CA PRO A 18 5.20 15.86 -8.97
C PRO A 18 6.01 16.03 -10.26
N ASP A 19 7.31 15.80 -10.19
CA ASP A 19 8.24 15.74 -11.33
C ASP A 19 8.28 14.36 -12.00
N GLY A 20 7.45 13.42 -11.54
CA GLY A 20 7.41 12.03 -12.00
C GLY A 20 8.56 11.17 -11.45
N ALA A 21 9.49 11.72 -10.67
CA ALA A 21 10.60 10.96 -10.12
C ALA A 21 10.15 10.06 -8.97
N ALA A 22 10.66 8.83 -8.94
CA ALA A 22 10.39 7.91 -7.83
C ALA A 22 11.06 8.39 -6.54
N PHE A 23 10.44 8.07 -5.42
CA PHE A 23 10.98 8.29 -4.09
C PHE A 23 11.65 7.02 -3.59
N SER A 24 12.78 7.18 -2.92
CA SER A 24 13.51 6.07 -2.30
C SER A 24 13.37 6.12 -0.78
N PRO A 25 13.16 4.97 -0.11
CA PRO A 25 13.18 4.92 1.33
C PRO A 25 14.59 5.16 1.85
N THR A 26 14.69 6.00 2.88
CA THR A 26 15.94 6.37 3.54
C THR A 26 15.70 6.44 5.04
N HIS A 27 16.75 6.25 5.80
CA HIS A 27 16.70 6.39 7.23
C HIS A 27 17.91 7.12 7.77
N THR A 28 17.71 7.81 8.89
CA THR A 28 18.78 8.40 9.68
C THR A 28 18.65 7.92 11.12
N ARG A 29 19.77 7.84 11.83
CA ARG A 29 19.77 7.56 13.27
C ARG A 29 20.26 8.79 14.02
N LYS A 30 19.57 9.14 15.10
CA LYS A 30 20.02 10.14 16.08
C LYS A 30 19.90 9.51 17.47
N GLY A 31 21.05 9.21 18.08
CA GLY A 31 21.10 8.35 19.27
C GLY A 31 20.52 6.97 18.97
N ASP A 32 19.61 6.50 19.81
CA ASP A 32 18.92 5.22 19.64
C ASP A 32 17.69 5.30 18.70
N ARG A 33 17.28 6.51 18.31
CA ARG A 33 16.06 6.70 17.52
C ARG A 33 16.34 6.63 16.01
N LEU A 34 15.62 5.74 15.33
CA LEU A 34 15.59 5.59 13.88
C LEU A 34 14.48 6.48 13.28
N TYR A 35 14.85 7.34 12.34
CA TYR A 35 13.90 8.16 11.58
C TYR A 35 13.86 7.66 10.14
N ARG A 36 12.66 7.44 9.61
CA ARG A 36 12.44 6.91 8.26
C ARG A 36 11.73 7.95 7.39
N TYR A 37 12.19 8.07 6.15
CA TYR A 37 11.68 9.02 5.18
C TYR A 37 11.64 8.38 3.80
N TYR A 38 10.81 8.93 2.93
CA TYR A 38 10.96 8.78 1.49
C TYR A 38 11.53 10.08 0.94
N VAL A 39 12.55 9.99 0.08
CA VAL A 39 13.22 11.16 -0.52
C VAL A 39 13.17 11.06 -2.03
N SER A 40 12.85 12.17 -2.69
CA SER A 40 12.82 12.27 -4.15
C SER A 40 14.18 11.92 -4.74
N GLN A 41 14.20 11.06 -5.76
CA GLN A 41 15.43 10.80 -6.51
C GLN A 41 15.97 12.05 -7.22
N THR A 42 15.12 13.02 -7.57
CA THR A 42 15.56 14.30 -8.11
C THR A 42 16.40 15.05 -7.10
N VAL A 43 15.96 15.11 -5.83
CA VAL A 43 16.72 15.73 -4.74
C VAL A 43 18.01 14.99 -4.45
N LEU A 44 18.01 13.65 -4.49
CA LEU A 44 19.23 12.86 -4.30
C LEU A 44 20.27 13.10 -5.40
N LYS A 45 19.85 13.35 -6.64
CA LYS A 45 20.73 13.55 -7.80
C LYS A 45 21.16 15.00 -8.01
N HIS A 46 20.25 15.95 -7.78
CA HIS A 46 20.40 17.35 -8.15
C HIS A 46 20.45 18.30 -6.95
N GLY A 47 20.32 17.78 -5.73
CA GLY A 47 20.43 18.55 -4.50
C GLY A 47 19.11 19.16 -4.01
N ALA A 48 19.17 19.82 -2.85
CA ALA A 48 18.01 20.43 -2.22
C ALA A 48 17.37 21.52 -3.09
N GLY A 49 16.04 21.62 -3.07
CA GLY A 49 15.28 22.60 -3.86
C GLY A 49 15.01 22.21 -5.32
N SER A 50 15.54 21.09 -5.80
CA SER A 50 15.31 20.59 -7.16
C SER A 50 13.93 19.93 -7.38
N CYS A 51 13.18 19.69 -6.30
CA CYS A 51 11.82 19.14 -6.35
C CYS A 51 10.94 19.91 -5.34
N SER A 52 9.70 20.20 -5.71
CA SER A 52 8.74 20.89 -4.83
C SER A 52 8.37 20.05 -3.60
N VAL A 53 8.42 18.72 -3.72
CA VAL A 53 8.29 17.77 -2.61
C VAL A 53 9.60 17.00 -2.49
N GLY A 54 10.49 17.43 -1.60
CA GLY A 54 11.83 16.83 -1.50
C GLY A 54 11.93 15.59 -0.61
N ARG A 55 11.21 15.57 0.51
CA ARG A 55 11.15 14.45 1.46
C ARG A 55 9.78 14.37 2.11
N VAL A 56 9.38 13.16 2.49
CA VAL A 56 8.18 12.93 3.31
C VAL A 56 8.48 11.95 4.45
N PRO A 57 7.92 12.14 5.66
CA PRO A 57 8.04 11.18 6.75
C PRO A 57 7.39 9.85 6.38
N ALA A 58 8.10 8.73 6.55
CA ALA A 58 7.60 7.42 6.14
C ALA A 58 6.31 7.03 6.88
N GLY A 59 6.25 7.25 8.20
CA GLY A 59 5.07 6.88 8.98
C GLY A 59 3.80 7.63 8.56
N GLU A 60 3.91 8.92 8.23
CA GLU A 60 2.77 9.74 7.83
C GLU A 60 2.26 9.35 6.44
N ILE A 61 3.16 9.20 5.45
CA ILE A 61 2.74 8.83 4.09
C ILE A 61 2.22 7.39 4.02
N GLU A 62 2.81 6.46 4.77
CA GLU A 62 2.36 5.07 4.81
C GLU A 62 0.97 4.97 5.44
N ALA A 63 0.73 5.68 6.57
CA ALA A 63 -0.58 5.74 7.18
C ALA A 63 -1.63 6.35 6.24
N ALA A 64 -1.31 7.47 5.57
CA ALA A 64 -2.25 8.12 4.65
C ALA A 64 -2.65 7.20 3.47
N VAL A 65 -1.70 6.45 2.91
CA VAL A 65 -1.98 5.48 1.85
C VAL A 65 -2.84 4.32 2.36
N ILE A 66 -2.55 3.80 3.55
CA ILE A 66 -3.36 2.73 4.17
C ILE A 66 -4.79 3.22 4.42
N ASP A 67 -4.98 4.41 4.96
CA ASP A 67 -6.30 4.98 5.24
C ASP A 67 -7.10 5.19 3.95
N GLN A 68 -6.45 5.66 2.87
CA GLN A 68 -7.10 5.78 1.57
C GLN A 68 -7.48 4.41 0.99
N LEU A 69 -6.62 3.39 1.09
CA LEU A 69 -6.95 2.03 0.67
C LEU A 69 -8.17 1.48 1.43
N ARG A 70 -8.18 1.65 2.75
CA ARG A 70 -9.32 1.25 3.61
C ARG A 70 -10.61 1.96 3.20
N ALA A 71 -10.54 3.25 2.84
CA ALA A 71 -11.70 4.01 2.38
C ALA A 71 -12.23 3.47 1.03
N VAL A 72 -11.32 3.18 0.10
CA VAL A 72 -11.64 2.63 -1.23
C VAL A 72 -12.35 1.28 -1.14
N PHE A 73 -11.91 0.35 -0.27
CA PHE A 73 -12.55 -0.97 -0.17
C PHE A 73 -14.02 -0.93 0.23
N ARG A 74 -14.48 0.19 0.81
CA ARG A 74 -15.88 0.40 1.20
C ARG A 74 -16.74 0.97 0.06
N GLN A 75 -16.15 1.34 -1.08
CA GLN A 75 -16.87 1.92 -2.21
C GLN A 75 -17.63 0.84 -3.00
N PRO A 76 -18.91 1.05 -3.33
CA PRO A 76 -19.73 0.08 -4.07
C PRO A 76 -19.12 -0.34 -5.42
N GLU A 77 -18.47 0.59 -6.12
CA GLU A 77 -17.87 0.34 -7.44
C GLU A 77 -16.67 -0.61 -7.32
N ILE A 78 -15.90 -0.49 -6.24
CA ILE A 78 -14.77 -1.38 -5.95
C ILE A 78 -15.28 -2.77 -5.58
N VAL A 79 -16.33 -2.86 -4.78
CA VAL A 79 -16.97 -4.14 -4.43
C VAL A 79 -17.51 -4.84 -5.68
N ALA A 80 -18.26 -4.12 -6.52
CA ALA A 80 -18.82 -4.65 -7.76
C ALA A 80 -17.73 -5.06 -8.76
N GLY A 81 -16.68 -4.25 -8.92
CA GLY A 81 -15.53 -4.57 -9.77
C GLY A 81 -14.77 -5.79 -9.28
N THR A 82 -14.54 -5.89 -7.97
CA THR A 82 -13.89 -7.03 -7.32
C THR A 82 -14.70 -8.30 -7.51
N TRP A 83 -16.03 -8.24 -7.32
CA TRP A 83 -16.93 -9.35 -7.58
C TRP A 83 -16.89 -9.80 -9.04
N LYS A 84 -17.00 -8.86 -9.99
CA LYS A 84 -16.97 -9.18 -11.42
C LYS A 84 -15.66 -9.86 -11.82
N ALA A 85 -14.54 -9.38 -11.29
CA ALA A 85 -13.24 -9.98 -11.55
C ALA A 85 -13.09 -11.36 -10.87
N ALA A 86 -13.52 -11.50 -9.62
CA ALA A 86 -13.47 -12.76 -8.88
C ALA A 86 -14.33 -13.87 -9.53
N ARG A 87 -15.52 -13.52 -10.05
CA ARG A 87 -16.41 -14.47 -10.74
C ARG A 87 -15.77 -15.10 -11.97
N THR A 88 -14.86 -14.39 -12.64
CA THR A 88 -14.12 -14.94 -13.79
C THR A 88 -13.32 -16.20 -13.45
N HIS A 89 -13.01 -16.41 -12.17
CA HIS A 89 -12.22 -17.53 -11.68
C HIS A 89 -12.99 -18.48 -10.74
N ALA A 90 -14.19 -18.09 -10.26
CA ALA A 90 -15.04 -18.89 -9.38
C ALA A 90 -16.51 -18.43 -9.50
N ASP A 91 -17.35 -19.27 -10.12
CA ASP A 91 -18.74 -18.91 -10.48
C ASP A 91 -19.69 -18.75 -9.26
N ASP A 92 -19.31 -19.26 -8.09
CA ASP A 92 -20.11 -19.29 -6.86
C ASP A 92 -19.96 -18.04 -5.98
N ILE A 93 -19.02 -17.15 -6.29
CA ILE A 93 -18.82 -15.92 -5.51
C ILE A 93 -19.96 -14.92 -5.78
N THR A 94 -20.66 -14.52 -4.72
CA THR A 94 -21.66 -13.45 -4.78
C THR A 94 -21.03 -12.08 -4.49
N GLU A 95 -21.72 -11.02 -4.90
CA GLU A 95 -21.28 -9.64 -4.58
C GLU A 95 -21.30 -9.37 -3.07
N ALA A 96 -22.21 -10.03 -2.34
CA ALA A 96 -22.26 -9.95 -0.88
C ALA A 96 -21.04 -10.59 -0.20
N ASP A 97 -20.53 -11.69 -0.77
CA ASP A 97 -19.33 -12.36 -0.29
C ASP A 97 -18.08 -11.49 -0.52
N ALA A 98 -17.94 -10.92 -1.72
CA ALA A 98 -16.85 -9.99 -2.04
C ALA A 98 -16.87 -8.76 -1.12
N ARG A 99 -18.05 -8.20 -0.84
CA ARG A 99 -18.21 -7.09 0.11
C ARG A 99 -17.79 -7.50 1.53
N THR A 100 -18.26 -8.65 1.98
CA THR A 100 -17.98 -9.17 3.33
C THR A 100 -16.49 -9.44 3.51
N ALA A 101 -15.84 -10.02 2.49
CA ALA A 101 -14.40 -10.19 2.46
C ALA A 101 -13.70 -8.83 2.61
N LEU A 102 -13.93 -7.88 1.70
CA LEU A 102 -13.28 -6.55 1.76
C LEU A 102 -13.50 -5.82 3.09
N GLN A 103 -14.69 -5.95 3.70
CA GLN A 103 -14.99 -5.35 5.00
C GLN A 103 -14.25 -6.02 6.17
N ARG A 104 -13.99 -7.34 6.11
CA ARG A 104 -13.22 -8.06 7.12
C ARG A 104 -11.73 -7.73 7.09
N LEU A 105 -11.22 -7.19 5.99
CA LEU A 105 -9.80 -6.86 5.85
C LEU A 105 -9.40 -5.72 6.78
N ASP A 106 -10.30 -4.75 6.95
CA ASP A 106 -10.07 -3.53 7.73
C ASP A 106 -9.65 -3.82 9.19
N PRO A 107 -10.38 -4.63 9.99
CA PRO A 107 -9.94 -4.99 11.33
C PRO A 107 -8.74 -5.94 11.35
N LEU A 108 -8.57 -6.80 10.34
CA LEU A 108 -7.45 -7.74 10.28
C LEU A 108 -6.12 -7.05 9.94
N TRP A 109 -6.17 -5.92 9.23
CA TRP A 109 -4.98 -5.24 8.72
C TRP A 109 -3.94 -4.95 9.80
N ASP A 110 -4.37 -4.50 10.98
CA ASP A 110 -3.47 -4.15 12.09
C ASP A 110 -2.90 -5.37 12.81
N GLU A 111 -3.52 -6.54 12.61
CA GLU A 111 -3.04 -7.84 13.12
C GLU A 111 -2.07 -8.53 12.16
N LEU A 112 -2.00 -8.07 10.90
CA LEU A 112 -1.08 -8.61 9.91
C LEU A 112 0.38 -8.31 10.25
N PHE A 113 1.26 -9.28 9.98
CA PHE A 113 2.69 -9.04 10.04
C PHE A 113 3.10 -7.94 9.04
N PRO A 114 4.11 -7.11 9.34
CA PRO A 114 4.55 -6.04 8.44
C PRO A 114 4.91 -6.50 7.02
N ALA A 115 5.43 -7.72 6.87
CA ALA A 115 5.72 -8.30 5.57
C ALA A 115 4.44 -8.55 4.75
N GLU A 116 3.37 -8.96 5.42
CA GLU A 116 2.09 -9.27 4.79
C GLU A 116 1.35 -7.98 4.39
N GLN A 117 1.38 -6.95 5.24
CA GLN A 117 0.93 -5.61 4.86
C GLN A 117 1.65 -5.12 3.60
N ALA A 118 2.97 -5.31 3.53
CA ALA A 118 3.76 -4.92 2.35
C ALA A 118 3.43 -5.73 1.09
N ARG A 119 3.17 -7.03 1.23
CA ARG A 119 2.70 -7.88 0.14
C ARG A 119 1.37 -7.39 -0.41
N ILE A 120 0.39 -7.14 0.47
CA ILE A 120 -0.94 -6.69 0.06
C ILE A 120 -0.87 -5.30 -0.57
N VAL A 121 -0.12 -4.35 -0.02
CA VAL A 121 0.07 -3.04 -0.67
C VAL A 121 0.68 -3.19 -2.06
N THR A 122 1.70 -4.05 -2.22
CA THR A 122 2.32 -4.29 -3.53
C THR A 122 1.38 -4.96 -4.53
N LEU A 123 0.46 -5.80 -4.05
CA LEU A 123 -0.56 -6.44 -4.87
C LEU A 123 -1.60 -5.43 -5.38
N LEU A 124 -2.02 -4.51 -4.51
CA LEU A 124 -3.14 -3.61 -4.76
C LEU A 124 -2.75 -2.28 -5.40
N VAL A 125 -1.61 -1.73 -5.01
CA VAL A 125 -1.20 -0.39 -5.43
C VAL A 125 -0.35 -0.50 -6.68
N GLU A 126 -0.80 0.15 -7.74
CA GLU A 126 -0.01 0.34 -8.95
C GLU A 126 1.01 1.47 -8.73
N ARG A 127 0.55 2.60 -8.18
CA ARG A 127 1.32 3.83 -8.08
C ARG A 127 0.71 4.79 -7.06
N VAL A 128 1.56 5.46 -6.30
CA VAL A 128 1.22 6.60 -5.45
C VAL A 128 1.91 7.84 -5.97
N ASP A 129 1.14 8.84 -6.38
CA ASP A 129 1.62 10.15 -6.78
C ASP A 129 1.42 11.13 -5.62
N ILE A 130 2.47 11.85 -5.23
CA ILE A 130 2.37 12.94 -4.24
C ILE A 130 2.60 14.29 -4.90
N GLY A 131 1.81 15.27 -4.51
CA GLY A 131 1.94 16.68 -4.90
C GLY A 131 1.92 17.59 -3.68
N THR A 132 1.93 18.90 -3.92
CA THR A 132 1.81 19.91 -2.85
C THR A 132 0.42 19.93 -2.21
N ASP A 133 -0.60 19.52 -2.97
CA ASP A 133 -2.00 19.67 -2.59
C ASP A 133 -2.65 18.36 -2.12
N GLY A 134 -1.88 17.25 -2.14
CA GLY A 134 -2.38 15.95 -1.70
C GLY A 134 -1.62 14.78 -2.32
N LEU A 135 -2.25 13.60 -2.22
CA LEU A 135 -1.74 12.35 -2.78
C LEU A 135 -2.83 11.65 -3.60
N ASN A 136 -2.43 10.89 -4.60
CA ASN A 136 -3.30 10.08 -5.43
C ASN A 136 -2.81 8.63 -5.46
N VAL A 137 -3.70 7.68 -5.19
CA VAL A 137 -3.39 6.24 -5.20
C VAL A 137 -4.08 5.59 -6.39
N ARG A 138 -3.30 4.99 -7.28
CA ARG A 138 -3.79 4.19 -8.41
C ARG A 138 -3.76 2.71 -8.03
N LEU A 139 -4.84 2.01 -8.33
CA LEU A 139 -5.07 0.64 -7.90
C LEU A 139 -5.05 -0.34 -9.06
N ARG A 140 -4.59 -1.55 -8.77
CA ARG A 140 -4.62 -2.68 -9.69
C ARG A 140 -5.95 -3.42 -9.53
N VAL A 141 -6.74 -3.44 -10.59
CA VAL A 141 -8.01 -4.18 -10.63
C VAL A 141 -7.78 -5.68 -10.38
N ASP A 142 -6.75 -6.26 -10.98
CA ASP A 142 -6.41 -7.68 -10.80
C ASP A 142 -5.97 -8.00 -9.36
N GLY A 143 -5.33 -7.03 -8.70
CA GLY A 143 -4.90 -7.17 -7.30
C GLY A 143 -6.08 -7.27 -6.34
N LEU A 144 -7.12 -6.46 -6.54
CA LEU A 144 -8.36 -6.50 -5.74
C LEU A 144 -9.06 -7.86 -5.86
N ALA A 145 -9.16 -8.38 -7.08
CA ALA A 145 -9.74 -9.69 -7.35
C ALA A 145 -8.95 -10.84 -6.72
N GLY A 146 -7.62 -10.75 -6.75
CA GLY A 146 -6.73 -11.71 -6.07
C GLY A 146 -6.96 -11.72 -4.56
N LEU A 147 -6.93 -10.54 -3.94
CA LEU A 147 -7.10 -10.41 -2.50
C LEU A 147 -8.45 -10.92 -2.01
N ALA A 148 -9.55 -10.58 -2.70
CA ALA A 148 -10.88 -11.06 -2.31
C ALA A 148 -10.98 -12.59 -2.32
N ARG A 149 -10.29 -13.27 -3.25
CA ARG A 149 -10.22 -14.74 -3.27
C ARG A 149 -9.43 -15.30 -2.09
N GLU A 150 -8.27 -14.72 -1.79
CA GLU A 150 -7.47 -15.12 -0.61
C GLU A 150 -8.27 -14.96 0.69
N MET A 151 -9.06 -13.90 0.79
CA MET A 151 -9.95 -13.66 1.92
C MET A 151 -11.10 -14.67 2.05
N LEU A 152 -11.68 -15.10 0.93
CA LEU A 152 -12.73 -16.12 0.91
C LEU A 152 -12.17 -17.53 1.19
N ALA A 153 -10.93 -17.79 0.77
CA ALA A 153 -10.21 -19.03 1.05
C ALA A 153 -9.70 -19.12 2.51
N GLY A 154 -9.56 -17.97 3.20
CA GLY A 154 -9.04 -17.93 4.57
C GLY A 154 -7.50 -17.89 4.67
N ASP A 155 -6.82 -17.59 3.57
CA ASP A 155 -5.36 -17.75 3.44
C ASP A 155 -4.53 -16.53 3.92
N MET A 156 -5.17 -15.47 4.43
CA MET A 156 -4.49 -14.20 4.79
C MET A 156 -3.49 -14.30 5.96
N GLY A 157 -3.46 -15.41 6.69
CA GLY A 157 -2.58 -15.61 7.86
C GLY A 157 -1.38 -16.53 7.62
N ALA A 158 -1.27 -17.16 6.45
CA ALA A 158 -0.29 -18.21 6.19
C ALA A 158 0.91 -17.70 5.37
N ALA A 159 1.71 -16.81 5.95
CA ALA A 159 3.05 -16.54 5.44
C ALA A 159 4.03 -16.39 6.63
N ALA A 160 4.76 -17.47 6.87
CA ALA A 160 5.80 -17.62 7.88
C ALA A 160 7.14 -17.00 7.43
#